data_AF-A0A661HY32-F1
#
_entry.id   AF-A0A661HY32-F1
#
_cell.length_a   1.000
_cell.length_b   1.000
_cell.length_c   1.000
_cell.angle_alpha   90.00
_cell.angle_beta   90.00
_cell.angle_gamma   90.00
#
_symmetry.space_group_name_H-M   'P 1'
#
loop_
_entity.id
_entity.type
_entity.pdbx_description
1 polymer ?
#
loop_
_entity_poly.entity_id
_entity_poly.type
_entity_poly.pdbx_seq_one_letter_code
_entity_poly.pdbx_strand_id
1 'polypeptide(L)'
;MAYWHVRAKLDRSYLNDFLDENRWELLSPKHKDSEVFRETINSIQTGEILFLADENQKISHYSRCTNNLLNGKDIEVDLWKDLSNPVQALTSGAYIKT
;
A
#
# COMPACT_ATOMS: atom_id res chain seq x y z
N MET A 1 1.05 15.34 -7.90
CA MET A 1 1.72 14.41 -6.97
C MET A 1 0.71 14.09 -5.89
N ALA A 2 0.25 12.83 -5.81
CA ALA A 2 -0.72 12.40 -4.82
C ALA A 2 -0.09 11.40 -3.85
N TYR A 3 -0.77 11.21 -2.72
CA TYR A 3 -0.39 10.25 -1.70
C TYR A 3 -1.45 9.17 -1.58
N TRP A 4 -1.02 7.95 -1.29
CA TRP A 4 -1.90 6.80 -1.14
C TRP A 4 -1.71 6.17 0.22
N HIS A 5 -2.79 6.00 0.97
CA HIS A 5 -2.81 5.06 2.10
C HIS A 5 -3.02 3.65 1.56
N VAL A 6 -2.06 2.76 1.77
CA VAL A 6 -2.16 1.34 1.46
C VAL A 6 -2.20 0.53 2.75
N ARG A 7 -3.17 -0.37 2.87
CA ARG A 7 -3.32 -1.19 4.09
C ARG A 7 -2.70 -2.56 3.90
N ALA A 8 -1.75 -2.91 4.76
CA ALA A 8 -1.39 -4.31 4.98
C ALA A 8 -2.48 -4.92 5.87
N LYS A 9 -3.46 -5.58 5.26
CA LYS A 9 -4.43 -6.38 6.01
C LYS A 9 -3.99 -7.83 5.90
N LEU A 10 -3.89 -8.51 7.05
CA LEU A 10 -3.58 -9.93 7.30
C LEU A 10 -2.17 -10.11 7.86
N ASP A 11 -2.09 -10.42 9.17
CA ASP A 11 -0.93 -10.98 9.90
C ASP A 11 0.39 -10.16 9.86
N ARG A 12 1.08 -10.07 11.02
CA ARG A 12 2.42 -9.47 11.13
C ARG A 12 3.43 -10.07 10.15
N SER A 13 3.26 -11.34 9.73
CA SER A 13 4.17 -11.96 8.76
C SER A 13 4.17 -11.22 7.41
N TYR A 14 3.00 -10.83 6.91
CA TYR A 14 2.90 -10.17 5.61
C TYR A 14 3.50 -8.77 5.62
N LEU A 15 3.46 -8.06 6.76
CA LEU A 15 4.12 -6.76 6.87
C LEU A 15 5.62 -6.89 6.61
N ASN A 16 6.26 -7.92 7.16
CA ASN A 16 7.70 -8.15 6.95
C ASN A 16 7.98 -8.51 5.49
N ASP A 17 7.16 -9.37 4.88
CA ASP A 17 7.30 -9.74 3.46
C ASP A 17 7.19 -8.49 2.56
N PHE A 18 6.26 -7.56 2.85
CA PHE A 18 6.14 -6.29 2.12
C PHE A 18 7.39 -5.40 2.25
N LEU A 19 8.02 -5.38 3.43
CA LEU A 19 9.22 -4.58 3.69
C LEU A 19 10.46 -5.17 3.02
N ASP A 20 10.56 -6.50 3.00
CA ASP A 20 11.73 -7.22 2.46
C ASP A 20 11.71 -7.28 0.92
N GLU A 21 10.53 -7.43 0.29
CA GLU A 21 10.43 -7.59 -1.16
C GLU A 21 10.35 -6.26 -1.94
N ASN A 22 10.18 -5.11 -1.26
CA ASN A 22 9.93 -3.80 -1.89
C ASN A 22 8.83 -3.84 -2.96
N ARG A 23 7.88 -4.76 -2.76
CA ARG A 23 6.74 -4.99 -3.63
C ARG A 23 5.50 -4.96 -2.78
N TRP A 24 4.48 -4.32 -3.31
CA TRP A 24 3.16 -4.27 -2.74
C TRP A 24 2.23 -5.13 -3.60
N GLU A 25 1.59 -6.14 -3.01
CA GLU A 25 0.63 -7.03 -3.66
C GLU A 25 -0.73 -7.02 -2.92
N LEU A 26 -1.82 -7.00 -3.67
CA LEU A 26 -3.17 -7.25 -3.15
C LEU A 26 -3.34 -8.73 -2.75
N LEU A 27 -2.95 -9.08 -1.52
CA LEU A 27 -2.99 -10.45 -1.02
C LEU A 27 -4.36 -10.89 -0.44
N SER A 28 -5.35 -10.00 -0.38
CA SER A 28 -6.68 -10.35 0.16
C SER A 28 -7.46 -11.25 -0.81
N PRO A 29 -7.76 -12.51 -0.45
CA PRO A 29 -8.54 -13.41 -1.30
C PRO A 29 -9.95 -12.86 -1.56
N LYS A 30 -10.49 -12.06 -0.62
CA LYS A 30 -11.80 -11.42 -0.74
C LYS A 30 -11.85 -10.27 -1.75
N HIS A 31 -10.70 -9.69 -2.10
CA HIS A 31 -10.61 -8.52 -2.97
C HIS A 31 -9.88 -8.80 -4.29
N LYS A 32 -9.26 -9.98 -4.43
CA LYS A 32 -8.53 -10.44 -5.63
C LYS A 32 -9.32 -10.30 -6.94
N ASP A 33 -10.64 -10.44 -6.87
CA ASP A 33 -11.55 -10.35 -8.03
C ASP A 33 -12.42 -9.08 -8.01
N SER A 34 -12.15 -8.14 -7.12
CA SER A 34 -12.88 -6.88 -7.10
C SER A 34 -12.31 -5.91 -8.14
N GLU A 35 -13.14 -5.55 -9.10
CA GLU A 35 -12.82 -4.57 -10.14
C GLU A 35 -12.45 -3.21 -9.56
N VAL A 36 -13.22 -2.72 -8.58
CA VAL A 36 -12.96 -1.44 -7.89
C VAL A 36 -11.55 -1.41 -7.28
N PHE A 37 -11.11 -2.51 -6.65
CA PHE A 37 -9.77 -2.60 -6.08
C PHE A 37 -8.69 -2.62 -7.17
N ARG A 38 -8.91 -3.38 -8.25
CA ARG A 38 -7.98 -3.45 -9.38
C ARG A 38 -7.82 -2.09 -10.06
N GLU A 39 -8.92 -1.40 -10.33
CA GLU A 39 -8.91 -0.05 -10.91
C GLU A 39 -8.18 0.94 -10.00
N THR A 40 -8.44 0.86 -8.69
CA THR A 40 -7.76 1.72 -7.72
C THR A 40 -6.25 1.50 -7.73
N ILE A 41 -5.79 0.25 -7.72
CA ILE A 41 -4.36 -0.09 -7.80
C ILE A 41 -3.77 0.39 -9.13
N ASN A 42 -4.46 0.17 -10.25
CA ASN A 42 -4.02 0.62 -11.57
C ASN A 42 -3.94 2.16 -11.70
N SER A 43 -4.65 2.90 -10.85
CA SER A 43 -4.63 4.36 -10.86
C SER A 43 -3.42 4.96 -10.14
N ILE A 44 -2.65 4.16 -9.41
CA ILE A 44 -1.42 4.60 -8.74
C ILE A 44 -0.33 4.84 -9.79
N GLN A 45 0.22 6.05 -9.81
CA GLN A 45 1.22 6.46 -10.78
C GLN A 45 2.64 6.36 -10.22
N THR A 46 3.60 6.11 -11.11
CA THR A 46 5.03 6.18 -10.79
C THR A 46 5.39 7.55 -10.21
N GLY A 47 6.13 7.55 -9.11
CA GLY A 47 6.51 8.74 -8.35
C GLY A 47 5.52 9.15 -7.26
N GLU A 48 4.31 8.57 -7.20
CA GLU A 48 3.40 8.78 -6.07
C GLU A 48 3.91 8.07 -4.81
N ILE A 49 3.55 8.61 -3.64
CA ILE A 49 3.99 8.09 -2.34
C ILE A 49 2.93 7.16 -1.76
N LEU A 50 3.35 5.99 -1.30
CA LEU A 50 2.52 5.01 -0.61
C LEU A 50 2.86 5.04 0.88
N PHE A 51 1.84 5.21 1.72
CA PHE A 51 1.91 5.13 3.17
C PHE A 51 1.34 3.80 3.62
N LEU A 52 2.15 3.01 4.32
CA LEU A 52 1.77 1.69 4.80
C LEU A 52 1.09 1.80 6.16
N ALA A 53 -0.21 1.51 6.18
CA ALA A 53 -1.02 1.46 7.39
C ALA A 53 -1.26 0.01 7.84
N ASP A 54 -1.15 -0.24 9.14
CA ASP A 54 -1.48 -1.53 9.75
C ASP A 54 -3.00 -1.74 9.94
N GLU A 55 -3.39 -2.83 10.59
CA GLU A 55 -4.79 -3.12 10.87
C GLU A 55 -5.46 -2.10 11.79
N ASN A 56 -4.69 -1.43 12.63
CA ASN A 56 -5.13 -0.36 13.54
C ASN A 56 -5.10 1.01 12.86
N GLN A 57 -4.86 1.07 11.55
CA GLN A 57 -4.70 2.29 10.77
C GLN A 57 -3.51 3.16 11.22
N LYS A 58 -2.51 2.55 11.85
CA LYS A 58 -1.27 3.22 12.21
C LYS A 58 -0.32 3.16 11.02
N ILE A 59 0.09 4.33 10.55
CA ILE A 59 1.05 4.49 9.47
C ILE A 59 2.43 4.55 10.09
N SER A 60 3.29 3.61 9.71
CA SER A 60 4.66 3.52 10.23
C SER A 60 5.70 3.60 9.13
N HIS A 61 5.35 3.31 7.87
CA HIS A 61 6.28 3.30 6.76
C HIS A 61 5.74 4.08 5.57
N TYR A 62 6.65 4.53 4.71
CA TYR A 62 6.32 5.09 3.42
C TYR A 62 7.33 4.64 2.37
N SER A 63 6.90 4.58 1.12
CA SER A 63 7.79 4.39 -0.02
C SER A 63 7.23 5.12 -1.24
N ARG A 64 8.03 5.20 -2.30
CA ARG A 64 7.64 5.79 -3.57
C ARG A 64 7.39 4.68 -4.58
N CYS A 65 6.28 4.76 -5.30
CA CYS A 65 5.99 3.88 -6.42
C CYS A 65 7.05 4.06 -7.53
N THR A 66 7.76 2.99 -7.86
CA THR A 66 8.76 2.96 -8.94
C THR A 66 8.16 2.37 -10.21
N ASN A 67 7.23 1.42 -10.07
CA ASN A 67 6.58 0.77 -11.20
C ASN A 67 5.20 0.24 -10.79
N ASN A 68 4.20 0.44 -11.66
CA ASN A 68 2.89 -0.17 -11.53
C ASN A 68 2.73 -1.17 -12.68
N LEU A 69 2.59 -2.46 -12.35
CA LEU A 69 2.53 -3.51 -13.37
C LEU A 69 1.18 -3.53 -14.14
N LEU A 70 0.24 -2.63 -13.82
CA LEU A 70 -1.09 -2.47 -14.42
C LEU A 70 -1.94 -3.75 -14.43
N ASN A 71 -1.56 -4.74 -13.62
CA ASN A 71 -2.27 -6.01 -13.45
C ASN A 71 -3.34 -5.93 -12.36
N GLY A 72 -3.54 -4.75 -11.77
CA GLY A 72 -4.51 -4.48 -10.72
C GLY A 72 -4.16 -5.11 -9.37
N LYS A 73 -2.90 -5.53 -9.16
CA LYS A 73 -2.48 -6.27 -7.96
C LYS A 73 -1.14 -5.82 -7.43
N ASP A 74 -0.19 -5.53 -8.30
CA ASP A 74 1.21 -5.39 -7.95
C ASP A 74 1.75 -4.00 -8.23
N ILE A 75 2.45 -3.45 -7.24
CA ILE A 75 3.20 -2.20 -7.35
C ILE A 75 4.60 -2.43 -6.80
N GLU A 76 5.61 -2.08 -7.57
CA GLU A 76 6.99 -2.03 -7.09
C GLU A 76 7.25 -0.66 -6.50
N VAL A 77 7.97 -0.65 -5.39
CA VAL A 77 8.32 0.57 -4.66
C VAL A 77 9.83 0.67 -4.50
N ASP A 78 10.32 1.87 -4.17
CA ASP A 78 11.65 2.05 -3.59
C ASP A 78 11.74 1.33 -2.23
N LEU A 79 12.90 1.39 -1.59
CA LEU A 79 13.04 0.93 -0.20
C LEU A 79 12.05 1.62 0.74
N TRP A 80 11.30 0.81 1.48
CA TRP A 80 10.45 1.31 2.56
C TRP A 80 11.26 2.07 3.59
N LYS A 81 10.71 3.20 4.04
CA LYS A 81 11.31 4.07 5.04
C LYS A 81 10.41 4.17 6.25
N ASP A 82 11.02 4.08 7.42
CA ASP A 82 10.34 4.29 8.70
C ASP A 82 9.98 5.77 8.88
N LEU A 83 8.78 6.00 9.41
CA LEU A 83 8.39 7.27 9.99
C LEU A 83 8.93 7.34 11.42
N SER A 84 9.68 8.40 11.74
CA SER A 84 10.19 8.65 13.08
C SER A 84 9.08 8.74 14.13
N ASN A 85 7.90 9.22 13.73
CA ASN A 85 6.69 9.24 14.53
C ASN A 85 5.54 8.64 13.71
N PRO A 86 5.12 7.40 14.02
CA PRO A 86 3.96 6.80 13.38
C PRO A 86 2.69 7.62 13.59
N VAL A 87 1.88 7.75 12.55
CA VAL A 87 0.67 8.58 12.54
C VAL A 87 -0.57 7.71 12.48
N GLN A 88 -1.60 8.08 13.22
CA GLN A 88 -2.91 7.44 13.14
C GLN A 88 -3.68 8.00 11.94
N ALA A 89 -4.02 7.16 10.97
CA ALA A 89 -4.94 7.57 9.92
C ALA A 89 -6.34 7.75 10.51
N LEU A 90 -7.01 8.85 10.13
CA LEU A 90 -8.37 9.19 10.58
C LEU A 90 -9.45 8.55 9.71
N THR A 91 -9.05 7.89 8.62
CA THR A 91 -9.94 7.37 7.57
C THR A 91 -9.79 5.87 7.44
N SER A 92 -10.90 5.14 7.52
CA SER A 92 -10.94 3.70 7.30
C SER A 92 -11.07 3.36 5.82
N GLY A 93 -10.09 2.64 5.27
CA GLY A 93 -10.10 2.17 3.89
C GLY A 93 -8.82 1.39 3.61
N ALA A 94 -8.83 0.56 2.57
CA ALA A 94 -7.62 -0.16 2.15
C ALA A 94 -6.78 0.62 1.14
N TYR A 95 -7.41 1.52 0.36
CA TYR A 95 -6.76 2.46 -0.57
C TYR A 95 -7.48 3.80 -0.48
N ILE A 96 -6.74 4.85 -0.14
CA ILE A 96 -7.27 6.22 -0.08
C ILE A 96 -6.26 7.14 -0.76
N LYS A 97 -6.71 7.85 -1.79
CA LYS A 97 -5.93 8.91 -2.45
C LYS A 97 -6.14 10.22 -1.68
N THR A 98 -5.06 10.87 -1.31
CA THR A 98 -5.01 12.16 -0.58
C THR A 98 -4.13 13.18 -1.29
#